data_AF-A0A1Y2LK50-F1
#
_entry.id   AF-A0A1Y2LK50-F1
#
_cell.length_a   1.000
_cell.length_b   1.000
_cell.length_c   1.000
_cell.angle_alpha   90.00
_cell.angle_beta   90.00
_cell.angle_gamma   90.00
#
_symmetry.space_group_name_H-M   'P 1'
#
loop_
_entity.id
_entity.type
_entity.pdbx_description
1 polymer ?
#
loop_
_entity_poly.entity_id
_entity_poly.type
_entity_poly.pdbx_seq_one_letter_code
_entity_poly.pdbx_strand_id
1 'polypeptide(L)'
;MDDLKDVREVLQRNPGLRWGFVIYRCTYDDDEKWVRFMNHLNTRVRLNLDEDGSGFLFDRIDWAVQEDRLTLENAGPSRVRRKFAQWVEDNRQSDDWLGTPRFQFCAMVVQSDVDSVLDGPPAEEFDYDGDGVLTIVSLDEDEGDQDVGLSYLVPRIYTLLEGAGWSNIVIDGVALP
;
A
#
# COMPACT_ATOMS: atom_id res chain seq x y z
N MET A 1 1.36 -18.48 10.61
CA MET A 1 2.03 -17.37 11.30
C MET A 1 0.95 -16.29 11.35
N ASP A 2 0.53 -15.80 12.52
CA ASP A 2 -0.58 -14.82 12.59
C ASP A 2 0.03 -13.44 12.31
N ASP A 3 0.41 -13.21 11.05
CA ASP A 3 1.24 -12.07 10.61
C ASP A 3 0.54 -10.73 10.91
N LEU A 4 -0.79 -10.75 11.05
CA LEU A 4 -1.62 -9.59 11.37
C LEU A 4 -2.09 -9.52 12.83
N LYS A 5 -1.53 -10.34 13.72
CA LYS A 5 -1.97 -10.38 15.13
C LYS A 5 -1.88 -9.00 15.80
N ASP A 6 -0.78 -8.29 15.59
CA ASP A 6 -0.53 -7.00 16.23
C ASP A 6 -1.45 -5.92 15.65
N VAL A 7 -1.59 -5.88 14.32
CA VAL A 7 -2.59 -5.06 13.60
C VAL A 7 -4.00 -5.29 14.17
N ARG A 8 -4.41 -6.56 14.33
CA ARG A 8 -5.73 -6.93 14.87
C ARG A 8 -5.92 -6.40 16.29
N GLU A 9 -4.96 -6.63 17.17
CA GLU A 9 -5.05 -6.20 18.57
C GLU A 9 -5.19 -4.67 18.67
N VAL A 10 -4.43 -3.92 17.88
CA VAL A 10 -4.50 -2.45 17.90
C VAL A 10 -5.83 -1.93 17.35
N LEU A 11 -6.32 -2.47 16.23
CA LEU A 11 -7.60 -2.07 15.63
C LEU A 11 -8.82 -2.45 16.49
N GLN A 12 -8.70 -3.50 17.30
CA GLN A 12 -9.72 -3.88 18.29
C GLN A 12 -9.74 -2.91 19.49
N ARG A 13 -8.57 -2.54 20.01
CA ARG A 13 -8.46 -1.55 21.11
C ARG A 13 -8.87 -0.15 20.67
N ASN A 14 -8.77 0.14 19.37
CA ASN A 14 -9.06 1.45 18.81
C ASN A 14 -10.06 1.35 17.64
N PRO A 15 -11.38 1.32 17.91
CA PRO A 15 -12.41 1.14 16.89
C PRO A 15 -12.44 2.23 15.80
N GLY A 16 -11.91 3.42 16.10
CA GLY A 16 -11.82 4.53 15.14
C GLY A 16 -10.60 4.48 14.22
N LEU A 17 -9.60 3.62 14.50
CA LEU A 17 -8.40 3.53 13.67
C LEU A 17 -8.70 2.82 12.34
N ARG A 18 -8.07 3.38 11.31
CA ARG A 18 -8.02 2.85 9.95
C ARG A 18 -6.64 2.29 9.67
N TRP A 19 -6.56 1.30 8.78
CA TRP A 19 -5.30 0.67 8.38
C TRP A 19 -5.24 0.49 6.85
N GLY A 20 -4.11 0.00 6.36
CA GLY A 20 -3.75 0.00 4.93
C GLY A 20 -2.93 1.23 4.54
N PHE A 21 -2.51 1.28 3.29
CA PHE A 21 -1.67 2.35 2.76
C PHE A 21 -2.49 3.57 2.36
N VAL A 22 -1.85 4.74 2.37
CA VAL A 22 -2.37 5.93 1.67
C VAL A 22 -1.95 5.83 0.20
N ILE A 23 -2.91 5.93 -0.72
CA ILE A 23 -2.65 5.84 -2.16
C ILE A 23 -2.58 7.23 -2.78
N TYR A 24 -1.51 7.52 -3.52
CA TYR A 24 -1.37 8.70 -4.36
C TYR A 24 -1.55 8.32 -5.82
N ARG A 25 -2.66 8.78 -6.41
CA ARG A 25 -2.94 8.60 -7.83
C ARG A 25 -2.10 9.61 -8.63
N CYS A 26 -1.12 9.12 -9.39
CA CYS A 26 -0.23 9.95 -10.20
C CYS A 26 -0.49 9.83 -11.71
N THR A 27 -1.49 9.03 -12.11
CA THR A 27 -1.97 8.91 -13.48
C THR A 27 -3.44 9.33 -13.61
N TYR A 28 -3.76 10.01 -14.70
CA TYR A 28 -5.11 10.48 -15.01
C TYR A 28 -5.49 10.31 -16.49
N ASP A 29 -4.75 9.48 -17.23
CA ASP A 29 -4.95 9.30 -18.66
C ASP A 29 -6.26 8.57 -18.97
N ASP A 30 -6.67 7.65 -18.08
CA ASP A 30 -7.87 6.82 -18.24
C ASP A 30 -8.51 6.51 -16.87
N ASP A 31 -9.66 7.14 -16.60
CA ASP A 31 -10.41 6.93 -15.36
C ASP A 31 -11.05 5.54 -15.28
N GLU A 32 -11.39 4.91 -16.42
CA GLU A 32 -11.96 3.56 -16.43
C GLU A 32 -10.91 2.52 -16.07
N LYS A 33 -9.69 2.66 -16.60
CA LYS A 33 -8.55 1.84 -16.17
C LYS A 33 -8.22 2.04 -14.70
N TRP A 34 -8.26 3.28 -14.20
CA TRP A 34 -8.06 3.54 -12.78
C TRP A 34 -9.08 2.82 -11.90
N VAL A 35 -10.37 2.87 -12.26
CA VAL A 35 -11.42 2.14 -11.53
C VAL A 35 -11.18 0.63 -11.57
N ARG A 36 -10.78 0.08 -12.72
CA ARG A 36 -10.43 -1.34 -12.86
C ARG A 36 -9.23 -1.72 -11.98
N PHE A 37 -8.20 -0.89 -11.93
CA PHE A 37 -7.04 -1.08 -11.06
C PHE A 37 -7.45 -1.10 -9.59
N MET A 38 -8.24 -0.12 -9.13
CA MET A 38 -8.71 -0.07 -7.74
C MET A 38 -9.60 -1.26 -7.39
N ASN A 39 -10.42 -1.75 -8.33
CA ASN A 39 -11.20 -2.97 -8.14
C ASN A 39 -10.28 -4.20 -8.03
N HIS A 40 -9.26 -4.31 -8.89
CA HIS A 40 -8.28 -5.38 -8.83
C HIS A 40 -7.57 -5.40 -7.47
N LEU A 41 -7.05 -4.25 -7.03
CA LEU A 41 -6.41 -4.08 -5.73
C LEU A 41 -7.31 -4.56 -4.58
N ASN A 42 -8.55 -4.08 -4.53
CA ASN A 42 -9.48 -4.45 -3.47
C ASN A 42 -9.84 -5.94 -3.48
N THR A 43 -10.09 -6.52 -4.66
CA THR A 43 -10.38 -7.95 -4.79
C THR A 43 -9.21 -8.79 -4.30
N ARG A 44 -7.99 -8.49 -4.76
CA ARG A 44 -6.80 -9.27 -4.40
C ARG A 44 -6.49 -9.17 -2.91
N VAL A 45 -6.54 -7.97 -2.33
CA VAL A 45 -6.33 -7.76 -0.88
C VAL A 45 -7.39 -8.48 -0.05
N ARG A 46 -8.66 -8.45 -0.48
CA ARG A 46 -9.73 -9.18 0.22
C ARG A 46 -9.48 -10.68 0.22
N LEU A 47 -9.17 -11.26 -0.95
CA LEU A 47 -8.91 -12.69 -1.07
C LEU A 47 -7.73 -13.12 -0.22
N ASN A 48 -6.64 -12.35 -0.22
CA ASN A 48 -5.47 -12.63 0.63
C ASN A 48 -5.82 -12.64 2.12
N LEU A 49 -6.64 -11.70 2.58
CA LEU A 49 -7.09 -11.65 3.97
C LEU A 49 -8.04 -12.79 4.32
N ASP A 50 -8.95 -13.15 3.42
CA ASP A 50 -9.86 -14.28 3.60
C ASP A 50 -9.08 -15.61 3.69
N GLU A 51 -8.08 -15.81 2.83
CA GLU A 51 -7.19 -16.98 2.81
C GLU A 51 -6.33 -17.10 4.08
N ASP A 52 -5.88 -15.97 4.64
CA ASP A 52 -5.12 -15.91 5.90
C ASP A 52 -6.02 -16.02 7.17
N GLY A 53 -7.34 -16.08 7.01
CA GLY A 53 -8.29 -16.10 8.14
C GLY A 53 -8.49 -14.74 8.82
N SER A 54 -8.00 -13.67 8.17
CA SER A 54 -7.99 -12.27 8.61
C SER A 54 -9.02 -11.40 7.87
N GLY A 55 -9.96 -12.01 7.15
CA GLY A 55 -10.94 -11.33 6.27
C GLY A 55 -11.73 -10.19 6.91
N PHE A 56 -12.05 -10.30 8.21
CA PHE A 56 -12.76 -9.25 8.96
C PHE A 56 -11.98 -7.92 9.04
N LEU A 57 -10.67 -7.93 8.79
CA LEU A 57 -9.85 -6.72 8.74
C LEU A 57 -10.08 -5.92 7.45
N PHE A 58 -10.58 -6.55 6.38
CA PHE A 58 -10.85 -5.85 5.13
C PHE A 58 -11.82 -4.68 5.32
N ASP A 59 -12.86 -4.87 6.15
CA ASP A 59 -13.85 -3.82 6.49
C ASP A 59 -13.24 -2.61 7.21
N ARG A 60 -12.02 -2.75 7.74
CA ARG A 60 -11.28 -1.69 8.44
C ARG A 60 -10.29 -0.96 7.54
N ILE A 61 -10.00 -1.48 6.33
CA ILE A 61 -9.08 -0.84 5.39
C ILE A 61 -9.65 0.52 4.95
N ASP A 62 -8.75 1.48 4.83
CA ASP A 62 -9.02 2.78 4.21
C ASP A 62 -7.82 3.19 3.37
N TRP A 63 -7.96 3.11 2.05
CA TRP A 63 -6.88 3.48 1.14
C TRP A 63 -6.57 4.99 1.11
N ALA A 64 -7.43 5.83 1.73
CA ALA A 64 -7.25 7.28 1.81
C ALA A 64 -6.73 7.90 0.49
N VAL A 65 -7.35 7.52 -0.63
CA VAL A 65 -6.84 7.87 -1.96
C VAL A 65 -6.76 9.39 -2.12
N GLN A 66 -5.55 9.87 -2.44
CA GLN A 66 -5.24 11.27 -2.68
C GLN A 66 -5.31 11.54 -4.19
N GLU A 67 -6.30 12.31 -4.60
CA GLU A 67 -6.50 12.72 -6.00
C GLU A 67 -6.41 14.24 -6.14
N ASP A 68 -5.36 14.71 -6.80
CA ASP A 68 -5.13 16.12 -7.09
C ASP A 68 -4.33 16.23 -8.38
N ARG A 69 -5.02 16.17 -9.53
CA ARG A 69 -4.40 16.15 -10.86
C ARG A 69 -3.38 17.26 -11.07
N LEU A 70 -3.70 18.48 -10.60
CA LEU A 70 -2.83 19.65 -10.76
C LEU A 70 -1.45 19.44 -10.11
N THR A 71 -1.38 18.62 -9.07
CA THR A 71 -0.15 18.41 -8.33
C THR A 71 0.36 16.97 -8.28
N LEU A 72 -0.38 16.00 -8.79
CA LEU A 72 -0.01 14.59 -8.78
C LEU A 72 0.18 14.00 -10.18
N GLU A 73 -0.35 14.62 -11.23
CA GLU A 73 -0.13 14.14 -12.60
C GLU A 73 1.38 14.13 -12.91
N ASN A 74 1.89 12.94 -13.23
CA ASN A 74 3.32 12.67 -13.47
C ASN A 74 4.24 13.06 -12.29
N ALA A 75 3.72 13.07 -11.06
CA ALA A 75 4.55 13.28 -9.88
C ALA A 75 5.52 12.11 -9.69
N GLY A 76 6.78 12.41 -9.35
CA GLY A 76 7.76 11.42 -8.93
C GLY A 76 7.77 11.19 -7.41
N PRO A 77 8.53 10.18 -6.93
CA PRO A 77 8.56 9.79 -5.52
C PRO A 77 8.86 10.94 -4.56
N SER A 78 9.83 11.82 -4.86
CA SER A 78 10.15 12.96 -3.99
C SER A 78 8.98 13.94 -3.80
N ARG A 79 8.10 14.09 -4.80
CA ARG A 79 6.91 14.96 -4.68
C ARG A 79 5.81 14.27 -3.88
N VAL A 80 5.61 12.97 -4.12
CA VAL A 80 4.67 12.14 -3.35
C VAL A 80 5.08 12.09 -1.89
N ARG A 81 6.35 11.82 -1.58
CA ARG A 81 6.91 11.81 -0.21
C ARG A 81 6.61 13.11 0.56
N ARG A 82 6.80 14.27 -0.06
CA ARG A 82 6.47 15.57 0.57
C ARG A 82 4.97 15.72 0.86
N LYS A 83 4.11 15.28 -0.06
CA LYS A 83 2.66 15.29 0.16
C LYS A 83 2.23 14.30 1.23
N PHE A 84 2.89 13.15 1.28
CA PHE A 84 2.67 12.14 2.30
C PHE A 84 3.09 12.63 3.68
N ALA A 85 4.24 13.29 3.80
CA ALA A 85 4.65 13.95 5.03
C ALA A 85 3.59 14.95 5.54
N GLN A 86 3.03 15.77 4.65
CA GLN A 86 1.95 16.69 5.01
C GLN A 86 0.68 15.93 5.45
N TRP A 87 0.28 14.89 4.71
CA TRP A 87 -0.87 14.07 5.07
C TRP A 87 -0.69 13.42 6.44
N VAL A 88 0.51 12.90 6.72
CA VAL A 88 0.86 12.31 8.02
C VAL A 88 0.66 13.34 9.12
N GLU A 89 1.24 14.54 9.00
CA GLU A 89 1.08 15.63 9.98
C GLU A 89 -0.39 16.02 10.21
N ASP A 90 -1.17 16.12 9.14
CA ASP A 90 -2.59 16.49 9.22
C ASP A 90 -3.47 15.38 9.86
N ASN A 91 -3.00 14.13 9.82
CA ASN A 91 -3.74 12.95 10.29
C ASN A 91 -3.11 12.27 11.51
N ARG A 92 -2.16 12.92 12.20
CA ARG A 92 -1.59 12.38 13.45
C ARG A 92 -2.70 12.27 14.50
N GLN A 93 -3.14 11.05 14.77
CA GLN A 93 -4.07 10.73 15.85
C GLN A 93 -3.41 9.69 16.76
N SER A 94 -2.98 10.12 17.95
CA SER A 94 -2.23 9.32 18.95
C SER A 94 -0.85 8.83 18.49
N ASP A 95 0.12 8.84 19.40
CA ASP A 95 1.49 8.37 19.12
C ASP A 95 1.54 6.85 18.88
N ASP A 96 0.58 6.07 19.42
CA ASP A 96 0.56 4.60 19.33
C ASP A 96 0.40 4.06 17.89
N TRP A 97 -0.15 4.84 16.96
CA TRP A 97 -0.38 4.41 15.57
C TRP A 97 0.61 5.01 14.57
N LEU A 98 1.44 5.98 15.00
CA LEU A 98 2.45 6.62 14.15
C LEU A 98 3.58 5.66 13.73
N GLY A 99 3.81 4.59 14.49
CA GLY A 99 4.82 3.57 14.19
C GLY A 99 4.36 2.49 13.21
N THR A 100 3.21 2.66 12.55
CA THR A 100 2.68 1.67 11.60
C THR A 100 3.02 2.02 10.15
N PRO A 101 3.02 1.02 9.25
CA PRO A 101 3.30 1.24 7.83
C PRO A 101 2.44 2.34 7.20
N ARG A 102 1.18 2.52 7.65
CA ARG A 102 0.29 3.59 7.17
C ARG A 102 0.86 5.00 7.29
N PHE A 103 1.68 5.27 8.30
CA PHE A 103 2.27 6.59 8.56
C PHE A 103 3.75 6.67 8.18
N GLN A 104 4.34 5.54 7.81
CA GLN A 104 5.75 5.46 7.39
C GLN A 104 5.89 5.25 5.88
N PHE A 105 4.89 4.67 5.22
CA PHE A 105 4.93 4.34 3.79
C PHE A 105 3.60 4.69 3.11
N CYS A 106 3.68 5.12 1.86
CA CYS A 106 2.51 5.31 1.00
C CYS A 106 2.68 4.59 -0.34
N ALA A 107 1.56 4.27 -1.00
CA ALA A 107 1.56 3.73 -2.34
C ALA A 107 1.48 4.88 -3.36
N MET A 108 2.44 4.94 -4.27
CA MET A 108 2.40 5.79 -5.45
C MET A 108 1.95 4.94 -6.63
N VAL A 109 0.97 5.42 -7.40
CA VAL A 109 0.47 4.69 -8.56
C VAL A 109 0.58 5.56 -9.81
N VAL A 110 1.50 5.17 -10.70
CA VAL A 110 1.67 5.78 -12.03
C VAL A 110 1.01 4.92 -13.11
N GLN A 111 1.07 5.38 -14.36
CA GLN A 111 0.40 4.70 -15.47
C GLN A 111 0.98 3.30 -15.74
N SER A 112 2.30 3.11 -15.61
CA SER A 112 2.93 1.80 -15.77
C SER A 112 2.44 0.77 -14.77
N ASP A 113 2.14 1.19 -13.53
CA ASP A 113 1.65 0.30 -12.48
C ASP A 113 0.24 -0.17 -12.83
N VAL A 114 -0.64 0.76 -13.23
CA VAL A 114 -2.00 0.46 -13.70
C VAL A 114 -1.97 -0.52 -14.86
N ASP A 115 -1.12 -0.28 -15.85
CA ASP A 115 -1.02 -1.17 -17.01
C ASP A 115 -0.46 -2.55 -16.62
N SER A 116 0.61 -2.61 -15.81
CA SER A 116 1.20 -3.88 -15.36
C SER A 116 0.21 -4.78 -14.62
N VAL A 117 -0.58 -4.20 -13.70
CA VAL A 117 -1.58 -4.93 -12.91
C VAL A 117 -2.76 -5.39 -13.77
N LEU A 118 -3.15 -4.59 -14.77
CA LEU A 118 -4.28 -4.93 -15.64
C LEU A 118 -3.90 -5.87 -16.79
N ASP A 119 -2.63 -5.92 -17.16
CA ASP A 119 -2.08 -6.83 -18.17
C ASP A 119 -1.65 -8.19 -17.58
N GLY A 120 -1.39 -8.23 -16.26
CA GLY A 120 -1.08 -9.46 -15.51
C GLY A 120 -2.28 -10.39 -15.28
N PRO A 121 -2.13 -11.39 -14.39
CA PRO A 121 -3.21 -12.30 -14.02
C PRO A 121 -4.47 -11.56 -13.52
N PRO A 122 -5.68 -12.12 -13.66
CA PRO A 122 -6.88 -11.51 -13.08
C PRO A 122 -6.80 -11.48 -11.55
N ALA A 123 -7.53 -10.56 -10.91
CA ALA A 123 -7.46 -10.34 -9.46
C ALA A 123 -7.78 -11.57 -8.61
N GLU A 124 -8.54 -12.53 -9.14
CA GLU A 124 -8.88 -13.79 -8.48
C GLU A 124 -7.71 -14.79 -8.46
N GLU A 125 -6.76 -14.66 -9.38
CA GLU A 125 -5.55 -15.45 -9.44
C GLU A 125 -4.41 -14.75 -8.70
N PHE A 126 -3.63 -15.52 -7.94
CA PHE A 126 -2.49 -14.95 -7.23
C PHE A 126 -1.33 -14.82 -8.21
N ASP A 127 -0.79 -13.60 -8.34
CA ASP A 127 0.35 -13.31 -9.21
C ASP A 127 1.66 -13.69 -8.51
N TYR A 128 2.12 -14.93 -8.74
CA TYR A 128 3.37 -15.46 -8.18
C TYR A 128 4.62 -14.92 -8.88
N ASP A 129 4.47 -14.49 -10.14
CA ASP A 129 5.59 -14.02 -10.95
C ASP A 129 5.87 -12.53 -10.72
N GLY A 130 4.91 -11.80 -10.11
CA GLY A 130 5.04 -10.39 -9.78
C GLY A 130 4.91 -9.49 -11.01
N ASP A 131 4.10 -9.90 -11.98
CA ASP A 131 3.82 -9.14 -13.20
C ASP A 131 3.17 -7.79 -12.89
N GLY A 132 2.24 -7.77 -11.93
CA GLY A 132 1.54 -6.58 -11.46
C GLY A 132 2.22 -5.95 -10.25
N VAL A 133 2.81 -4.77 -10.42
CA VAL A 133 3.51 -4.06 -9.34
C VAL A 133 2.88 -2.71 -9.00
N LEU A 134 3.22 -2.20 -7.82
CA LEU A 134 3.04 -0.79 -7.46
C LEU A 134 4.27 -0.26 -6.71
N THR A 135 4.51 1.04 -6.79
CA THR A 135 5.61 1.66 -6.04
C THR A 135 5.16 2.01 -4.62
N ILE A 136 5.92 1.58 -3.63
CA ILE A 136 5.80 2.00 -2.23
C ILE A 136 6.91 2.98 -1.91
N VAL A 137 6.54 4.13 -1.34
CA VAL A 137 7.43 5.24 -1.04
C VAL A 137 7.54 5.36 0.48
N SER A 138 8.77 5.29 1.01
CA SER A 138 9.02 5.58 2.42
C SER A 138 8.91 7.07 2.68
N LEU A 139 8.41 7.43 3.85
CA LEU A 139 8.47 8.79 4.40
C LEU A 139 9.92 9.21 4.64
N ASP A 140 10.78 8.27 5.03
CA ASP A 140 12.21 8.48 5.15
C ASP A 140 12.85 8.54 3.76
N GLU A 141 13.50 9.65 3.44
CA GLU A 141 14.14 9.85 2.15
C GLU A 141 15.35 8.95 1.95
N ASP A 142 16.05 8.57 3.03
CA ASP A 142 17.22 7.68 2.99
C ASP A 142 16.80 6.22 2.67
N GLU A 143 15.56 5.86 3.00
CA GLU A 143 14.95 4.56 2.67
C GLU A 143 14.45 4.49 1.22
N GLY A 144 14.09 5.62 0.62
CA GLY A 144 13.72 5.70 -0.79
C GLY A 144 12.33 5.12 -1.10
N ASP A 145 12.24 4.38 -2.20
CA ASP A 145 11.02 3.78 -2.75
C ASP A 145 11.36 2.47 -3.47
N GLN A 146 10.39 1.54 -3.51
CA GLN A 146 10.54 0.21 -4.09
C GLN A 146 9.26 -0.23 -4.79
N ASP A 147 9.41 -0.93 -5.91
CA ASP A 147 8.30 -1.63 -6.55
C ASP A 147 8.01 -2.93 -5.80
N VAL A 148 6.74 -3.18 -5.51
CA VAL A 148 6.27 -4.39 -4.83
C VAL A 148 5.16 -5.03 -5.64
N GLY A 149 5.14 -6.36 -5.68
CA GLY A 149 4.06 -7.10 -6.31
C GLY A 149 2.73 -6.85 -5.58
N LEU A 150 1.69 -6.44 -6.32
CA LEU A 150 0.40 -6.08 -5.74
C LEU A 150 -0.21 -7.25 -4.97
N SER A 151 -0.04 -8.48 -5.47
CA SER A 151 -0.52 -9.69 -4.81
C SER A 151 0.11 -9.95 -3.44
N TYR A 152 1.26 -9.34 -3.15
CA TYR A 152 1.95 -9.44 -1.85
C TYR A 152 1.69 -8.26 -0.92
N LEU A 153 1.00 -7.21 -1.39
CA LEU A 153 0.88 -5.94 -0.68
C LEU A 153 0.29 -6.08 0.74
N VAL A 154 -0.81 -6.83 0.87
CA VAL A 154 -1.46 -7.14 2.15
C VAL A 154 -1.81 -8.63 2.15
N PRO A 155 -1.54 -9.37 3.24
CA PRO A 155 -0.94 -8.89 4.50
C PRO A 155 0.59 -8.72 4.46
N ARG A 156 1.29 -9.45 3.58
CA ARG A 156 2.72 -9.72 3.71
C ARG A 156 3.62 -8.47 3.72
N ILE A 157 3.55 -7.61 2.69
CA ILE A 157 4.41 -6.42 2.65
C ILE A 157 4.04 -5.47 3.79
N TYR A 158 2.75 -5.27 4.07
CA TYR A 158 2.32 -4.44 5.19
C TYR A 158 2.94 -4.90 6.51
N THR A 159 2.92 -6.20 6.82
CA THR A 159 3.46 -6.72 8.08
C THR A 159 4.99 -6.72 8.10
N LEU A 160 5.66 -6.93 6.98
CA LEU A 160 7.12 -6.81 6.91
C LEU A 160 7.59 -5.36 7.11
N LEU A 161 6.79 -4.36 6.71
CA LEU A 161 7.09 -2.97 6.98
C LEU A 161 6.87 -2.59 8.46
N GLU A 162 6.13 -3.38 9.25
CA GLU A 162 6.04 -3.17 10.70
C GLU A 162 7.42 -3.42 11.34
N GLY A 163 8.04 -2.36 11.88
CA GLY A 163 9.33 -2.43 12.54
C GLY A 163 10.47 -1.80 11.73
N ALA A 164 11.33 -2.62 11.13
CA ALA A 164 12.62 -2.18 10.57
C ALA A 164 12.55 -1.69 9.10
N GLY A 165 11.34 -1.41 8.59
CA GLY A 165 11.12 -0.86 7.25
C GLY A 165 11.66 -1.77 6.15
N TRP A 166 12.30 -1.19 5.12
CA TRP A 166 12.81 -1.95 3.97
C TRP A 166 13.79 -3.06 4.30
N SER A 167 14.49 -2.98 5.44
CA SER A 167 15.45 -4.03 5.84
C SER A 167 14.81 -5.40 6.10
N ASN A 168 13.49 -5.44 6.28
CA ASN A 168 12.72 -6.68 6.38
C ASN A 168 12.30 -7.25 5.01
N ILE A 169 12.35 -6.45 3.95
CA ILE A 169 11.85 -6.80 2.61
C ILE A 169 13.00 -6.93 1.62
N VAL A 170 14.05 -6.14 1.75
CA VAL A 170 15.12 -6.03 0.77
C VAL A 170 16.40 -6.61 1.35
N ILE A 171 16.94 -7.65 0.70
CA ILE A 171 18.29 -8.18 0.98
C ILE A 171 19.17 -7.84 -0.22
N ASP A 172 20.28 -7.13 0.03
CA ASP A 172 21.26 -6.75 -1.01
C ASP A 172 20.65 -5.98 -2.22
N GLY A 173 19.59 -5.20 -2.00
CA GLY A 173 18.93 -4.40 -3.03
C GLY A 173 17.88 -5.16 -3.87
N VAL A 174 17.52 -6.38 -3.48
CA VAL A 174 16.46 -7.17 -4.13
C VAL A 174 15.30 -7.36 -3.15
N ALA A 175 14.08 -6.99 -3.57
CA ALA A 175 12.87 -7.26 -2.81
C ALA A 175 12.63 -8.77 -2.71
N LEU A 176 12.38 -9.26 -1.49
CA LEU A 176 12.05 -10.65 -1.24
C LEU A 176 10.68 -10.97 -1.84
N PRO A 177 10.53 -12.07 -2.58
CA PRO A 177 9.23 -12.56 -3.04
C PRO A 177 8.36 -12.96 -1.85
#